data_AF-A0A1B6B7C1-F1
#
_entry.id   AF-A0A1B6B7C1-F1
#
_cell.length_a   1.000
_cell.length_b   1.000
_cell.length_c   1.000
_cell.angle_alpha   90.00
_cell.angle_beta   90.00
_cell.angle_gamma   90.00
#
_symmetry.space_group_name_H-M   'P 1'
#
loop_
_entity.id
_entity.type
_entity.pdbx_description
1 polymer ?
#
loop_
_entity_poly.entity_id
_entity_poly.type
_entity_poly.pdbx_seq_one_letter_code
_entity_poly.pdbx_strand_id
1 'polypeptide(L)'
;MNDNSENLFFCVAKDPYNHIMHIMCNRWKPYLIRAMDFEDEEGMRFSTFKKRLPISERVLAMNLKALQSDGIIIKEVFAEVPVRVEYKLTELGKTLCPILDSMYKWGWEDMKRKNIEVDPLGEMWHGYREKDEELMREPFK
;
A
#
# COMPACT_ATOMS: atom_id res chain seq x y z
N MET A 1 38.58 19.79 23.41
CA MET A 1 37.16 19.90 23.04
C MET A 1 37.15 20.23 21.56
N ASN A 2 37.12 19.22 20.70
CA ASN A 2 36.96 19.47 19.26
C ASN A 2 35.48 19.71 19.03
N ASP A 3 35.15 20.99 18.91
CA ASP A 3 33.85 21.47 18.48
C ASP A 3 33.66 21.03 17.02
N ASN A 4 33.10 19.83 16.85
CA ASN A 4 32.79 19.26 15.55
C ASN A 4 31.46 19.81 15.00
N SER A 5 31.14 21.06 15.32
CA SER A 5 29.99 21.81 14.78
C SER A 5 30.26 22.35 13.37
N GLU A 6 31.15 21.71 12.60
CA GLU A 6 31.38 22.07 11.21
C GLU A 6 30.12 21.71 10.39
N ASN A 7 29.26 22.72 10.22
CA ASN A 7 28.25 22.82 9.19
C ASN A 7 27.24 21.65 9.09
N LEU A 8 26.47 21.46 10.14
CA LEU A 8 25.21 20.71 10.08
C LEU A 8 24.16 21.53 9.29
N PHE A 9 24.00 21.21 8.00
CA PHE A 9 22.91 21.74 7.18
C PHE A 9 21.76 20.74 7.10
N PHE A 10 20.53 21.23 7.25
CA PHE A 10 19.33 20.41 7.06
C PHE A 10 19.20 19.98 5.60
N CYS A 11 19.25 18.67 5.34
CA CYS A 11 19.24 18.11 3.99
C CYS A 11 17.99 17.26 3.77
N VAL A 12 16.97 17.86 3.14
CA VAL A 12 15.69 17.18 2.84
C VAL A 12 15.88 15.87 2.07
N ALA A 13 16.82 15.82 1.12
CA ALA A 13 17.05 14.61 0.32
C ALA A 13 17.50 13.39 1.15
N LYS A 14 18.17 13.63 2.29
CA LYS A 14 18.65 12.61 3.22
C LYS A 14 17.72 12.40 4.41
N ASP A 15 16.64 13.15 4.47
CA ASP A 15 15.71 13.12 5.58
C ASP A 15 14.80 11.86 5.50
N PRO A 16 14.55 11.17 6.62
CA PRO A 16 13.68 9.99 6.65
C PRO A 16 12.26 10.25 6.11
N TYR A 17 11.72 11.47 6.26
CA TYR A 17 10.43 11.81 5.67
C TYR A 17 10.50 11.74 4.14
N ASN A 18 11.57 12.24 3.52
CA ASN A 18 11.73 12.14 2.07
C ASN A 18 11.87 10.68 1.62
N HIS A 19 12.56 9.85 2.41
CA HIS A 19 12.71 8.42 2.11
C HIS A 19 11.37 7.68 2.09
N ILE A 20 10.56 7.80 3.14
CA ILE A 20 9.25 7.13 3.18
C ILE A 20 8.28 7.70 2.14
N MET A 21 8.34 9.02 1.87
CA MET A 21 7.53 9.64 0.83
C MET A 21 7.87 9.07 -0.56
N HIS A 22 9.13 8.82 -0.86
CA HIS A 22 9.53 8.17 -2.12
C HIS A 22 8.95 6.75 -2.26
N ILE A 23 8.98 5.99 -1.15
CA ILE A 23 8.48 4.61 -1.14
C ILE A 23 6.96 4.59 -1.24
N MET A 24 6.24 5.40 -0.45
CA MET A 24 4.81 5.19 -0.19
C MET A 24 3.88 6.26 -0.78
N CYS A 25 4.37 7.47 -1.06
CA CYS A 25 3.55 8.58 -1.53
C CYS A 25 3.24 8.47 -3.04
N ASN A 26 2.56 7.39 -3.40
CA ASN A 26 1.98 7.15 -4.71
C ASN A 26 0.51 6.80 -4.53
N ARG A 27 -0.36 7.28 -5.42
CA ARG A 27 -1.81 7.01 -5.36
C ARG A 27 -2.15 5.53 -5.17
N TRP A 28 -1.40 4.61 -5.77
CA TRP A 28 -1.77 3.19 -5.83
C TRP A 28 -1.08 2.32 -4.79
N LYS A 29 0.14 2.66 -4.36
CA LYS A 29 0.94 1.81 -3.45
C LYS A 29 0.25 1.47 -2.13
N PRO A 30 -0.44 2.40 -1.43
CA PRO A 30 -1.21 2.07 -0.23
C PRO A 30 -2.25 0.98 -0.48
N TYR A 31 -3.02 1.08 -1.57
CA TYR A 31 -4.04 0.10 -1.93
C TYR A 31 -3.44 -1.26 -2.29
N LEU A 32 -2.30 -1.29 -2.98
CA LEU A 32 -1.61 -2.54 -3.30
C LEU A 32 -1.12 -3.26 -2.04
N ILE A 33 -0.49 -2.52 -1.12
CA ILE A 33 0.00 -3.05 0.15
C ILE A 33 -1.16 -3.60 0.98
N ARG A 34 -2.24 -2.83 1.15
CA ARG A 34 -3.44 -3.30 1.86
C ARG A 34 -4.07 -4.52 1.22
N ALA A 35 -4.14 -4.55 -0.10
CA ALA A 35 -4.73 -5.69 -0.78
C ALA A 35 -3.89 -6.98 -0.64
N MET A 36 -2.56 -6.87 -0.43
CA MET A 36 -1.72 -8.02 -0.04
C MET A 36 -1.86 -8.36 1.44
N ASP A 37 -1.94 -7.36 2.31
CA ASP A 37 -2.14 -7.51 3.77
C ASP A 37 -3.42 -8.30 4.09
N PHE A 38 -4.48 -8.14 3.30
CA PHE A 38 -5.75 -8.85 3.47
C PHE A 38 -5.78 -10.28 2.91
N GLU A 39 -4.85 -10.65 2.01
CA GLU A 39 -4.81 -11.99 1.38
C GLU A 39 -3.86 -12.97 2.10
N ASP A 40 -3.36 -12.57 3.28
CA ASP A 40 -2.49 -13.36 4.15
C ASP A 40 -1.34 -14.07 3.37
N GLU A 41 -1.10 -15.37 3.64
CA GLU A 41 0.03 -16.12 3.12
C GLU A 41 -0.15 -16.63 1.68
N GLU A 42 -1.38 -16.63 1.14
CA GLU A 42 -1.67 -17.17 -0.19
C GLU A 42 -1.05 -16.31 -1.30
N GLY A 43 -0.92 -15.00 -1.06
CA GLY A 43 -0.27 -14.07 -1.98
C GLY A 43 -1.17 -13.62 -3.14
N MET A 44 -0.93 -12.40 -3.60
CA MET A 44 -1.80 -11.73 -4.57
C MET A 44 -1.34 -11.95 -6.01
N ARG A 45 -2.26 -12.31 -6.90
CA ARG A 45 -1.99 -12.40 -8.35
C ARG A 45 -2.24 -11.06 -9.05
N PHE A 46 -1.54 -10.84 -10.16
CA PHE A 46 -1.72 -9.63 -10.98
C PHE A 46 -3.18 -9.44 -11.44
N SER A 47 -3.84 -10.52 -11.85
CA SER A 47 -5.24 -10.51 -12.26
C SER A 47 -6.18 -10.20 -11.10
N THR A 48 -5.85 -10.60 -9.87
CA THR A 48 -6.63 -10.28 -8.67
C THR A 48 -6.58 -8.78 -8.37
N PHE A 49 -5.40 -8.14 -8.42
CA PHE A 49 -5.30 -6.68 -8.33
C PHE A 49 -6.15 -5.98 -9.40
N LYS A 50 -6.14 -6.49 -10.64
CA LYS A 50 -6.92 -5.94 -11.75
C LYS A 50 -8.43 -6.05 -11.57
N LYS A 51 -8.91 -7.07 -10.87
CA LYS A 51 -10.32 -7.23 -10.51
C LYS A 51 -10.72 -6.34 -9.34
N ARG A 52 -9.79 -6.02 -8.44
CA ARG A 52 -10.03 -5.30 -7.19
C ARG A 52 -9.57 -3.84 -7.19
N LEU A 53 -9.03 -3.31 -8.28
CA LEU A 53 -8.57 -1.94 -8.35
C LEU A 53 -8.79 -1.37 -9.76
N PRO A 54 -9.26 -0.12 -9.89
CA PRO A 54 -9.47 0.54 -11.18
C PRO A 54 -8.14 1.09 -11.74
N ILE A 55 -7.11 0.25 -11.77
CA ILE A 55 -5.74 0.58 -12.16
C ILE A 55 -5.43 -0.01 -13.55
N SER A 56 -4.71 0.73 -14.41
CA SER A 56 -4.25 0.19 -15.68
C SER A 56 -3.12 -0.83 -15.48
N GLU A 57 -2.97 -1.79 -16.39
CA GLU A 57 -1.93 -2.83 -16.27
C GLU A 57 -0.52 -2.24 -16.22
N ARG A 58 -0.26 -1.24 -17.05
CA ARG A 58 1.02 -0.51 -17.07
C ARG A 58 1.32 0.10 -15.71
N VAL A 59 0.35 0.80 -15.10
CA VAL A 59 0.55 1.49 -13.82
C VAL A 59 0.67 0.47 -12.68
N LEU A 60 -0.07 -0.63 -12.71
CA LEU A 60 0.08 -1.73 -11.76
C LEU A 60 1.48 -2.35 -11.82
N ALA A 61 1.94 -2.73 -13.02
CA ALA A 61 3.26 -3.31 -13.21
C ALA A 61 4.38 -2.37 -12.76
N MET A 62 4.25 -1.07 -13.04
CA MET A 62 5.20 -0.05 -12.57
C MET A 62 5.27 0.03 -11.04
N ASN A 63 4.11 0.05 -10.36
CA ASN A 63 4.07 0.14 -8.90
C ASN A 63 4.56 -1.14 -8.21
N LEU A 64 4.19 -2.32 -8.71
CA LEU A 64 4.71 -3.59 -8.19
C LEU A 64 6.24 -3.68 -8.35
N LYS A 65 6.76 -3.30 -9.52
CA LYS A 65 8.22 -3.25 -9.74
C LYS A 65 8.92 -2.27 -8.79
N ALA A 66 8.32 -1.10 -8.55
CA ALA A 66 8.87 -0.12 -7.62
C ALA A 66 8.89 -0.67 -6.19
N LEU A 67 7.75 -1.18 -5.69
CA LEU A 67 7.66 -1.80 -4.36
C LEU A 67 8.63 -2.97 -4.17
N GLN A 68 8.84 -3.77 -5.22
CA GLN A 68 9.82 -4.86 -5.18
C GLN A 68 11.25 -4.32 -5.10
N SER A 69 11.56 -3.27 -5.86
CA SER A 69 12.88 -2.62 -5.84
C SER A 69 13.16 -1.95 -4.49
N ASP A 70 12.13 -1.43 -3.84
CA ASP A 70 12.17 -0.84 -2.50
C ASP A 70 12.23 -1.91 -1.38
N GLY A 71 12.17 -3.21 -1.72
CA GLY A 71 12.20 -4.31 -0.74
C GLY A 71 10.91 -4.48 0.08
N ILE A 72 9.81 -3.87 -0.36
CA ILE A 72 8.51 -3.92 0.33
C ILE A 72 7.72 -5.18 -0.03
N ILE A 73 7.94 -5.72 -1.23
CA ILE A 73 7.26 -6.94 -1.69
C ILE A 73 8.26 -7.94 -2.28
N ILE A 74 7.89 -9.20 -2.22
CA ILE A 74 8.51 -10.28 -3.00
C ILE A 74 7.58 -10.72 -4.12
N LYS A 75 8.19 -11.22 -5.20
CA LYS A 75 7.50 -11.85 -6.33
C LYS A 75 7.90 -13.32 -6.36
N GLU A 76 6.94 -14.20 -6.11
CA GLU A 76 7.13 -15.65 -6.15
C GLU A 76 6.63 -16.20 -7.49
N VAL A 77 7.41 -17.12 -8.07
CA VAL A 77 7.08 -17.78 -9.33
C VAL A 77 6.93 -19.27 -9.06
N PHE A 78 5.74 -19.79 -9.31
CA PHE A 78 5.41 -21.20 -9.13
C PHE A 78 5.46 -21.89 -10.49
N ALA A 79 6.36 -22.86 -10.63
CA ALA A 79 6.59 -23.63 -11.84
C ALA A 79 5.52 -24.73 -12.03
N GLU A 80 4.26 -24.35 -11.96
CA GLU A 80 3.09 -25.19 -12.30
C GLU A 80 2.60 -24.88 -13.73
N VAL A 81 1.64 -25.66 -14.24
CA VAL A 81 1.02 -25.41 -15.55
C VAL A 81 -0.43 -25.00 -15.34
N PRO A 82 -0.84 -23.77 -15.69
CA PRO A 82 -0.02 -22.65 -16.19
C PRO A 82 0.87 -22.03 -15.11
N VAL A 83 1.99 -21.42 -15.51
CA VAL A 83 2.92 -20.75 -14.57
C VAL A 83 2.17 -19.69 -13.78
N ARG A 84 2.30 -19.75 -12.46
CA ARG A 84 1.65 -18.83 -11.54
C ARG A 84 2.67 -17.86 -10.93
N VAL A 85 2.23 -16.61 -10.75
CA VAL A 85 3.04 -15.53 -10.18
C VAL A 85 2.23 -14.84 -9.10
N GLU A 86 2.81 -14.73 -7.92
CA GLU A 86 2.19 -14.09 -6.75
C GLU A 86 3.11 -13.04 -6.14
N TYR A 87 2.49 -12.04 -5.53
CA TYR A 87 3.15 -10.94 -4.85
C TYR A 87 2.76 -10.96 -3.37
N LYS A 88 3.75 -10.83 -2.49
CA LYS A 88 3.57 -10.85 -1.03
C LYS A 88 4.34 -9.73 -0.37
N LEU A 89 3.85 -9.24 0.77
CA LEU A 89 4.61 -8.31 1.59
C LEU A 89 5.85 -9.02 2.16
N THR A 90 6.99 -8.33 2.17
CA THR A 90 8.12 -8.72 3.01
C THR A 90 7.81 -8.43 4.47
N GLU A 91 8.65 -8.94 5.38
CA GLU A 91 8.59 -8.54 6.79
C GLU A 91 8.71 -7.02 6.97
N LEU A 92 9.60 -6.37 6.19
CA LEU A 92 9.68 -4.91 6.14
C LEU A 92 8.36 -4.30 5.63
N GLY A 93 7.78 -4.83 4.57
CA GLY A 93 6.52 -4.34 4.02
C GLY A 93 5.36 -4.41 5.00
N LYS A 94 5.26 -5.47 5.80
CA LYS A 94 4.27 -5.60 6.88
C LYS A 94 4.39 -4.49 7.93
N THR A 95 5.60 -3.99 8.19
CA THR A 95 5.78 -2.87 9.14
C THR A 95 5.14 -1.55 8.66
N LEU A 96 4.80 -1.42 7.37
CA LEU A 96 4.12 -0.25 6.83
C LEU A 96 2.60 -0.27 7.06
N CYS A 97 2.00 -1.44 7.30
CA CYS A 97 0.57 -1.59 7.53
C CYS A 97 0.04 -0.70 8.69
N PRO A 98 0.63 -0.70 9.90
CA PRO A 98 0.18 0.19 10.98
C PRO A 98 0.33 1.69 10.67
N ILE A 99 1.29 2.05 9.81
CA ILE A 99 1.47 3.43 9.33
C ILE A 99 0.32 3.80 8.39
N LEU A 100 -0.02 2.91 7.45
CA LEU A 100 -1.14 3.09 6.54
C LEU A 100 -2.48 3.19 7.29
N ASP A 101 -2.67 2.40 8.34
CA ASP A 101 -3.87 2.50 9.19
C ASP A 101 -3.97 3.87 9.87
N SER A 102 -2.84 4.39 10.37
CA SER A 102 -2.77 5.72 10.97
C SER A 102 -3.06 6.84 9.95
N MET A 103 -2.51 6.72 8.74
CA MET A 103 -2.78 7.65 7.64
C MET A 103 -4.24 7.62 7.22
N TYR A 104 -4.82 6.43 7.09
CA TYR A 104 -6.24 6.27 6.73
C TYR A 104 -7.13 6.91 7.80
N LYS A 105 -6.88 6.60 9.08
CA LYS A 105 -7.64 7.17 10.20
C LYS A 105 -7.64 8.70 10.15
N TRP A 106 -6.46 9.30 10.04
CA TRP A 106 -6.34 10.76 9.99
C TRP A 106 -7.10 11.34 8.79
N GLY A 107 -6.95 10.75 7.61
CA GLY A 107 -7.65 11.18 6.40
C GLY A 107 -9.16 11.06 6.52
N TRP A 108 -9.64 9.96 7.09
CA TRP A 108 -11.05 9.70 7.36
C TRP A 108 -11.63 10.76 8.32
N GLU A 109 -10.98 11.02 9.45
CA GLU A 109 -11.42 12.04 10.42
C GLU A 109 -11.47 13.44 9.80
N ASP A 110 -10.46 13.82 8.99
CA ASP A 110 -10.42 15.11 8.32
C ASP A 110 -11.52 15.25 7.24
N MET A 111 -11.76 14.21 6.46
CA MET A 111 -12.86 14.16 5.49
C MET A 111 -14.22 14.32 6.18
N LYS A 112 -14.46 13.59 7.27
CA LYS A 112 -15.68 13.72 8.07
C LYS A 112 -15.86 15.13 8.61
N ARG A 113 -14.80 15.73 9.18
CA ARG A 113 -14.82 17.10 9.71
C ARG A 113 -15.17 18.15 8.63
N LYS A 114 -14.75 17.91 7.39
CA LYS A 114 -14.98 18.79 6.24
C LYS A 114 -16.28 18.46 5.48
N ASN A 115 -17.07 17.48 5.93
CA ASN A 115 -18.22 16.95 5.20
C ASN A 115 -17.88 16.49 3.78
N ILE A 116 -16.69 15.92 3.58
CA ILE A 116 -16.30 15.27 2.34
C ILE A 116 -16.78 13.83 2.40
N GLU A 117 -17.45 13.37 1.35
CA GLU A 117 -17.90 11.98 1.22
C GLU A 117 -16.72 11.02 1.23
N VAL A 118 -16.82 9.98 2.06
CA VAL A 118 -15.85 8.89 2.11
C VAL A 118 -16.47 7.70 1.37
N ASP A 119 -15.67 7.05 0.54
CA ASP A 119 -16.05 5.79 -0.11
C ASP A 119 -16.53 4.75 0.93
N PRO A 120 -17.78 4.24 0.83
CA PRO A 120 -18.30 3.24 1.74
C PRO A 120 -17.46 1.95 1.77
N LEU A 121 -16.91 1.53 0.62
CA LEU A 121 -16.05 0.34 0.57
C LEU A 121 -14.75 0.54 1.34
N GLY A 122 -14.12 1.70 1.19
CA GLY A 122 -13.00 2.12 2.03
C GLY A 122 -13.34 2.07 3.53
N GLU A 123 -14.49 2.61 3.94
CA GLU A 123 -14.91 2.53 5.35
C GLU A 123 -15.08 1.08 5.83
N MET A 124 -15.63 0.18 5.01
CA MET A 124 -15.79 -1.25 5.37
C MET A 124 -14.44 -1.95 5.52
N TRP A 125 -13.52 -1.73 4.58
CA TRP A 125 -12.19 -2.34 4.59
C TRP A 125 -11.36 -1.93 5.81
N HIS A 126 -11.56 -0.71 6.29
CA HIS A 126 -10.81 -0.16 7.42
C HIS A 126 -11.57 -0.19 8.75
N GLY A 127 -12.77 -0.80 8.79
CA GLY A 127 -13.53 -1.01 10.03
C GLY A 127 -14.30 0.22 10.55
N TYR A 128 -14.50 1.22 9.71
CA TYR A 128 -15.29 2.43 10.01
C TYR A 128 -16.76 2.31 9.58
N ARG A 129 -17.12 1.18 8.96
CA ARG A 129 -18.48 0.83 8.53
C ARG A 129 -18.70 -0.67 8.72
N GLU A 130 -19.94 -1.07 9.00
CA GLU A 130 -20.33 -2.48 9.08
C GLU A 130 -20.00 -3.19 7.75
N LYS A 131 -19.41 -4.38 7.87
CA LYS A 131 -18.97 -5.17 6.73
C LYS A 131 -20.17 -5.80 6.03
N ASP A 132 -20.29 -5.50 4.74
CA ASP A 132 -21.15 -6.26 3.83
C ASP A 132 -20.27 -7.27 3.08
N GLU A 133 -20.42 -8.56 3.39
CA GLU A 133 -19.59 -9.61 2.79
C GLU A 133 -19.78 -9.76 1.28
N GLU A 134 -20.96 -9.44 0.76
CA GLU A 134 -21.25 -9.55 -0.67
C GLU A 134 -20.54 -8.42 -1.43
N LEU A 135 -20.66 -7.19 -0.94
CA LEU A 135 -19.98 -6.02 -1.53
C LEU A 135 -18.46 -6.11 -1.41
N MET A 136 -17.92 -6.63 -0.30
CA MET A 136 -16.48 -6.75 -0.12
C MET A 136 -15.82 -7.81 -1.01
N ARG A 137 -16.56 -8.84 -1.45
CA ARG A 137 -16.03 -9.87 -2.37
C ARG A 137 -15.85 -9.34 -3.79
N GLU A 138 -16.74 -8.46 -4.25
CA GLU A 138 -16.73 -7.90 -5.61
C GLU A 138 -16.96 -6.37 -5.62
N PRO A 139 -15.99 -5.58 -5.13
CA PRO A 139 -16.14 -4.14 -4.93
C PRO A 139 -16.29 -3.28 -6.21
N PHE A 140 -16.15 -3.86 -7.40
CA PHE A 140 -16.19 -3.17 -8.69
C PHE A 140 -17.24 -3.74 -9.67
N LYS A 141 -18.30 -4.37 -9.14
CA LYS A 141 -19.46 -4.79 -9.93
C LYS A 141 -20.16 -3.60 -10.60
#